data_AF-A0A2V7JN98-F1
#
_entry.id   AF-A0A2V7JN98-F1
#
_cell.length_a   1.000
_cell.length_b   1.000
_cell.length_c   1.000
_cell.angle_alpha   90.00
_cell.angle_beta   90.00
_cell.angle_gamma   90.00
#
_symmetry.space_group_name_H-M   'P 1'
#
loop_
_entity.id
_entity.type
_entity.pdbx_description
1 polymer ?
#
loop_
_entity_poly.entity_id
_entity_poly.type
_entity_poly.pdbx_seq_one_letter_code
_entity_poly.pdbx_strand_id
1 'polypeptide(L)'
;NVFVQGRGEPIVASRTEQSILEDMGATESGFQTQALREAVTELLAAFHEFSPVLRRALLSEHHFDVEQWEQRVGELLRTQAPKESDDQNELFE
;
A
#
# COMPACT_ATOMS: atom_id res chain seq x y z
N ASN A 1 -1.17 -18.97 -28.65
CA ASN A 1 -0.82 -20.41 -28.58
C ASN A 1 0.68 -20.57 -28.65
N VAL A 2 1.30 -21.07 -27.58
CA VAL A 2 2.73 -21.36 -27.52
C VAL A 2 2.91 -22.87 -27.65
N PHE A 3 3.80 -23.30 -28.54
CA PHE A 3 4.10 -24.71 -28.77
C PHE A 3 5.54 -24.98 -28.33
N VAL A 4 5.73 -25.96 -27.45
CA VAL A 4 7.06 -26.43 -27.03
C VAL A 4 7.38 -27.70 -27.81
N GLN A 5 8.60 -27.77 -28.35
CA GLN A 5 9.04 -28.90 -29.17
C GLN A 5 9.00 -30.20 -28.33
N GLY A 6 8.13 -31.14 -28.69
CA GLY A 6 7.99 -32.44 -28.01
C GLY A 6 6.63 -32.76 -27.38
N ARG A 7 5.63 -31.86 -27.44
CA ARG A 7 4.24 -32.16 -27.03
C ARG A 7 3.27 -31.86 -28.17
N GLY A 8 2.42 -32.84 -28.50
CA GLY A 8 1.43 -32.76 -29.59
C GLY A 8 0.16 -31.97 -29.25
N GLU A 9 0.00 -31.56 -27.99
CA GLU A 9 -1.14 -30.75 -27.55
C GLU A 9 -0.70 -29.31 -27.24
N PRO A 10 -1.40 -28.28 -27.75
CA PRO A 10 -1.10 -26.89 -27.46
C PRO A 10 -1.28 -26.60 -25.97
N ILE A 11 -0.29 -25.99 -25.33
CA ILE A 11 -0.47 -25.43 -24.00
C ILE A 11 -1.30 -24.16 -24.17
N VAL A 12 -2.55 -24.18 -23.71
CA VAL A 12 -3.42 -23.01 -23.64
C VAL A 12 -2.86 -22.08 -22.56
N ALA A 13 -1.91 -21.23 -22.92
CA ALA A 13 -1.46 -20.10 -22.12
C ALA A 13 -2.51 -18.99 -22.17
N SER A 14 -3.71 -19.26 -21.65
CA SER A 14 -4.74 -18.24 -21.46
C SER A 14 -4.70 -17.80 -20.00
N ARG A 15 -3.65 -17.07 -19.60
CA ARG A 15 -3.81 -16.14 -18.49
C ARG A 15 -4.62 -14.97 -19.06
N THR A 16 -5.83 -14.79 -18.56
CA THR A 16 -6.60 -13.59 -18.83
C THR A 16 -5.83 -12.38 -18.30
N GLU A 17 -5.96 -11.22 -18.95
CA GLU A 17 -5.38 -9.95 -18.50
C GLU A 17 -5.71 -9.65 -17.03
N GLN A 18 -6.92 -10.02 -16.60
CA GLN A 18 -7.34 -10.00 -15.18
C GLN A 18 -6.46 -10.86 -14.27
N SER A 19 -6.09 -12.07 -14.67
CA SER A 19 -5.26 -12.95 -13.85
C SER A 19 -3.81 -12.47 -13.75
N ILE A 20 -3.34 -11.67 -14.71
CA ILE A 20 -2.03 -10.99 -14.66
C ILE A 20 -2.11 -9.77 -13.74
N LEU A 21 -3.19 -8.99 -13.83
CA LEU A 21 -3.45 -7.84 -12.93
C LEU A 21 -3.59 -8.30 -11.47
N GLU A 22 -4.35 -9.37 -11.21
CA GLU A 22 -4.48 -9.97 -9.88
C GLU A 22 -3.13 -10.42 -9.31
N ASP A 23 -2.26 -11.03 -10.13
CA ASP A 23 -0.92 -11.49 -9.73
C ASP A 23 0.04 -10.32 -9.42
N MET A 24 -0.15 -9.16 -10.06
CA MET A 24 0.58 -7.92 -9.78
C MET A 24 0.03 -7.15 -8.56
N GLY A 25 -0.92 -7.72 -7.82
CA GLY A 25 -1.57 -7.06 -6.69
C GLY A 25 -2.60 -6.00 -7.09
N ALA A 26 -2.92 -5.88 -8.38
CA ALA A 26 -3.94 -5.00 -8.94
C ALA A 26 -5.35 -5.59 -8.71
N THR A 27 -5.62 -6.01 -7.47
CA THR A 27 -6.97 -6.28 -7.00
C THR A 27 -7.64 -4.95 -6.69
N GLU A 28 -8.95 -4.83 -6.93
CA GLU A 28 -9.70 -3.61 -6.62
C GLU A 28 -9.56 -3.20 -5.13
N SER A 29 -9.42 -4.17 -4.23
CA SER A 29 -9.09 -3.96 -2.82
C SER A 29 -7.68 -3.40 -2.58
N GLY A 30 -6.70 -3.81 -3.38
CA GLY A 30 -5.34 -3.28 -3.34
C GLY A 30 -5.29 -1.80 -3.72
N PHE A 31 -6.00 -1.42 -4.79
CA PHE A 31 -6.14 -0.02 -5.19
C PHE A 31 -6.84 0.83 -4.14
N GLN A 32 -7.94 0.34 -3.55
CA GLN A 32 -8.65 1.06 -2.49
C GLN A 32 -7.78 1.25 -1.24
N THR A 33 -7.00 0.23 -0.88
CA THR A 33 -6.09 0.29 0.28
C THR A 33 -4.96 1.30 0.05
N GLN A 34 -4.42 1.37 -1.18
CA GLN A 34 -3.40 2.34 -1.55
C GLN A 34 -3.96 3.78 -1.55
N ALA A 35 -5.13 3.99 -2.15
CA ALA A 35 -5.79 5.30 -2.14
C ALA A 35 -6.11 5.77 -0.70
N LEU A 36 -6.55 4.85 0.17
CA LEU A 36 -6.76 5.15 1.59
C LEU A 36 -5.44 5.52 2.29
N ARG A 37 -4.34 4.81 2.00
CA ARG A 37 -3.02 5.13 2.55
C ARG A 37 -2.58 6.53 2.14
N GLU A 38 -2.74 6.89 0.88
CA GLU A 38 -2.38 8.21 0.36
C GLU A 38 -3.21 9.31 1.05
N ALA A 39 -4.54 9.14 1.13
CA ALA A 39 -5.42 10.10 1.79
C ALA A 39 -5.08 10.28 3.28
N VAL A 40 -4.77 9.20 3.99
CA VAL A 40 -4.37 9.26 5.41
C VAL A 40 -2.99 9.92 5.56
N THR A 41 -2.06 9.67 4.64
CA THR A 41 -0.74 10.31 4.65
C THR A 41 -0.85 11.81 4.42
N GLU A 42 -1.69 12.24 3.47
CA GLU A 42 -1.98 13.65 3.22
C GLU A 42 -2.62 14.33 4.44
N LEU A 43 -3.58 13.65 5.10
CA LEU A 43 -4.18 14.14 6.34
C LEU A 43 -3.14 14.33 7.45
N LEU A 44 -2.22 13.38 7.61
CA LEU A 44 -1.13 13.49 8.58
C LEU A 44 -0.18 14.65 8.27
N ALA A 45 0.09 14.91 6.98
CA ALA A 45 0.86 16.08 6.58
C ALA A 45 0.14 17.39 6.96
N ALA A 46 -1.18 17.45 6.76
CA ALA A 46 -1.97 18.62 7.16
C ALA A 46 -1.98 18.84 8.69
N PHE A 47 -2.02 17.76 9.49
CA PHE A 47 -1.83 17.85 10.94
C PHE A 47 -0.45 18.39 11.29
N HIS A 48 0.57 17.99 10.52
CA HIS A 48 1.93 18.47 10.72
C HIS A 48 2.03 20.00 10.57
N GLU A 49 1.28 20.57 9.63
CA GLU A 49 1.24 22.02 9.36
C GLU A 49 0.49 22.85 10.42
N PHE A 50 -0.22 22.23 11.37
CA PHE A 50 -0.90 22.98 12.43
C PHE A 50 0.08 23.78 13.28
N SER A 51 -0.22 25.07 13.43
CA SER A 51 0.55 25.95 14.32
C SER A 51 0.60 25.40 15.76
N PRO A 52 1.68 25.65 16.52
CA PRO A 52 1.79 25.20 17.91
C PRO A 52 0.66 25.71 18.81
N VAL A 53 0.08 26.86 18.49
CA VAL A 53 -1.07 27.43 19.21
C VAL A 53 -2.32 26.60 18.97
N LEU A 54 -2.61 26.23 17.72
CA LEU A 54 -3.76 25.40 17.37
C LEU A 54 -3.64 24.00 17.97
N ARG A 55 -2.44 23.39 17.92
CA ARG A 55 -2.17 22.09 18.57
C ARG A 55 -2.46 22.14 20.06
N ARG A 56 -2.02 23.19 20.75
CA ARG A 56 -2.29 23.39 22.18
C ARG A 56 -3.78 23.56 22.47
N ALA A 57 -4.50 24.32 21.63
CA ALA A 57 -5.95 24.50 21.79
C ALA A 57 -6.72 23.19 21.62
N LEU A 58 -6.38 22.39 20.59
CA LEU A 58 -6.96 21.06 20.36
C LEU A 58 -6.72 20.12 21.56
N LEU A 59 -5.52 20.16 22.13
CA LEU A 59 -5.19 19.38 23.32
C LEU A 59 -5.97 19.86 24.56
N SER A 60 -6.05 21.17 24.79
CA SER A 60 -6.68 21.71 26.00
C SER A 60 -8.21 21.68 25.98
N GLU A 61 -8.82 21.87 24.81
CA GLU A 61 -10.28 22.00 24.68
C GLU A 61 -10.95 20.68 24.32
N HIS A 62 -10.28 19.86 23.51
CA HIS A 62 -10.85 18.65 22.95
C HIS A 62 -10.08 17.37 23.32
N HIS A 63 -9.03 17.47 24.15
CA HIS A 63 -8.15 16.35 24.50
C HIS A 63 -7.59 15.64 23.25
N PHE A 64 -7.43 16.40 22.16
CA PHE A 64 -6.93 15.90 20.90
C PHE A 64 -5.43 16.18 20.80
N ASP A 65 -4.63 15.16 21.14
CA ASP A 65 -3.18 15.19 21.00
C ASP A 65 -2.77 14.85 19.57
N VAL A 66 -2.46 15.90 18.79
CA VAL A 66 -2.07 15.79 17.39
C VAL A 66 -0.81 14.92 17.23
N GLU A 67 0.18 15.05 18.11
CA GLU A 67 1.44 14.31 18.01
C GLU A 67 1.24 12.81 18.28
N GLN A 68 0.42 12.48 19.29
CA GLN A 68 0.07 11.09 19.58
C GLN A 68 -0.68 10.44 18.42
N TRP A 69 -1.60 11.17 17.78
CA TRP A 69 -2.33 10.65 16.62
C TRP A 69 -1.44 10.50 15.39
N GLU A 70 -0.54 11.46 15.12
CA GLU A 70 0.46 11.35 14.05
C GLU A 70 1.31 10.09 14.21
N GLN A 71 1.80 9.81 15.41
CA GLN A 71 2.59 8.60 15.70
C GLN A 71 1.77 7.32 15.51
N ARG A 72 0.61 7.21 16.14
CA ARG A 72 -0.22 6.00 16.10
C ARG A 72 -0.65 5.65 14.67
N VAL A 73 -1.10 6.65 13.91
CA VAL A 73 -1.54 6.42 12.52
C VAL A 73 -0.34 6.15 11.61
N GLY A 74 0.78 6.84 11.80
CA GLY A 74 2.02 6.58 11.06
C GLY A 74 2.53 5.15 11.26
N GLU A 75 2.50 4.63 12.49
CA GLU A 75 2.84 3.23 12.78
C GLU A 75 1.92 2.24 12.07
N LEU A 76 0.60 2.48 12.11
CA LEU A 76 -0.39 1.63 11.43
C LEU A 76 -0.17 1.58 9.91
N LEU A 77 0.20 2.70 9.29
CA LEU A 77 0.50 2.75 7.86
C LEU A 77 1.79 1.98 7.53
N ARG A 78 2.81 2.07 8.39
CA ARG A 78 4.08 1.37 8.22
C ARG A 78 3.95 -0.15 8.35
N THR A 79 3.16 -0.64 9.30
CA THR A 79 2.92 -2.08 9.48
C THR A 79 2.19 -2.71 8.30
N GLN A 80 1.37 -1.94 7.59
CA GLN A 80 0.61 -2.40 6.42
C GLN A 80 1.40 -2.31 5.12
N ALA A 81 2.60 -1.69 5.12
CA ALA A 81 3.43 -1.69 3.92
C ALA A 81 3.89 -3.13 3.63
N PRO A 82 3.61 -3.68 2.43
CA PRO A 82 4.26 -4.90 2.00
C PRO A 82 5.76 -4.66 2.14
N LYS A 83 6.45 -5.50 2.91
CA LYS A 83 7.90 -5.59 2.76
C LYS A 83 8.09 -5.98 1.30
N GLU A 84 8.68 -5.11 0.50
CA GLU A 84 9.23 -5.52 -0.80
C GLU A 84 10.14 -6.70 -0.47
N SER A 85 9.67 -7.90 -0.83
CA SER A 85 10.40 -9.12 -0.62
C SER A 85 11.68 -9.02 -1.43
N ASP A 86 12.81 -8.89 -0.72
CA ASP A 86 14.18 -8.98 -1.22
C ASP A 86 14.46 -10.29 -2.00
N ASP A 87 13.50 -11.23 -2.04
CA ASP A 87 13.56 -12.51 -2.74
C ASP A 87 13.69 -12.40 -4.27
N GLN A 88 13.52 -11.21 -4.88
CA GLN A 88 13.77 -11.06 -6.33
C GLN A 88 15.25 -10.94 -6.70
N ASN A 89 16.15 -10.75 -5.72
CA ASN A 89 17.59 -10.62 -5.99
C ASN A 89 18.36 -11.95 -5.99
N GLU A 90 17.75 -13.06 -5.56
CA GLU A 90 18.39 -14.38 -5.54
C GLU A 90 18.14 -15.21 -6.82
N LEU A 91 17.35 -14.69 -7.77
CA LEU A 91 16.94 -15.45 -8.96
C LEU A 91 17.94 -15.38 -10.14
N PHE A 92 19.05 -14.64 -9.98
CA PHE A 92 20.03 -14.40 -11.04
C PHE A 92 21.48 -14.80 -10.69
N GLU A 93 21.69 -15.51 -9.56
CA GLU A 93 22.99 -16.09 -9.17
C GLU A 93 23.09 -17.59 -9.48
#